data_AF-A0A192EZA3-F1
#
_entry.id   AF-A0A192EZA3-F1
#
_cell.length_a   1.000
_cell.length_b   1.000
_cell.length_c   1.000
_cell.angle_alpha   90.00
_cell.angle_beta   90.00
_cell.angle_gamma   90.00
#
_symmetry.space_group_name_H-M   'P 1'
#
loop_
_entity.id
_entity.type
_entity.pdbx_description
1 polymer ?
#
loop_
_entity_poly.entity_id
_entity_poly.type
_entity_poly.pdbx_seq_one_letter_code
_entity_poly.pdbx_strand_id
1 'polypeptide(L)'
;TRVAFAGLKFADAGSFDYGRNYGVVYDVTSWTDVLPEFGGDTYGSDNFMQQRGNGFATYRNQDFFGLVDGLNFALQYQGKNGSASGEGQTNNGRDALRQNGDGYGGSLTYDLGEGFAIGTAVTSSKRTADQNAAGYYGEGDRAETYTGGLKYDANNIYLAAQYTQTYNATRAGDLGWANKAQNFEVVAQYQFDFGLRPSVAYLQSKGKDLENGYGDQDLLKYVDVG
;
A
#
# COMPACT_ATOMS: atom_id res chain seq x y z
N THR A 1 4.76 8.66 -15.76
CA THR A 1 5.34 7.30 -15.73
C THR A 1 4.79 6.50 -14.57
N ARG A 2 4.31 5.25 -14.78
CA ARG A 2 3.82 4.39 -13.69
C ARG A 2 4.98 3.85 -12.85
N VAL A 3 5.92 3.15 -13.47
CA VAL A 3 7.15 2.63 -12.86
C VAL A 3 8.35 2.91 -13.77
N ALA A 4 9.51 3.12 -13.16
CA ALA A 4 10.82 3.26 -13.81
C ALA A 4 11.91 3.07 -12.75
N PHE A 5 12.54 1.91 -12.74
CA PHE A 5 13.57 1.52 -11.78
C PHE A 5 14.64 0.67 -12.48
N ALA A 6 15.81 0.60 -11.86
CA ALA A 6 16.89 -0.31 -12.25
C ALA A 6 17.27 -1.15 -11.02
N GLY A 7 17.71 -2.39 -11.24
CA GLY A 7 18.07 -3.28 -10.14
C GLY A 7 18.99 -4.42 -10.55
N LEU A 8 19.51 -5.10 -9.53
CA LEU A 8 20.39 -6.26 -9.63
C LEU A 8 19.79 -7.41 -8.82
N LYS A 9 19.89 -8.63 -9.34
CA LYS A 9 19.50 -9.87 -8.65
C LYS A 9 20.74 -10.74 -8.43
N PHE A 10 20.89 -11.26 -7.21
CA PHE A 10 22.04 -12.03 -6.74
C PHE A 10 21.61 -13.44 -6.33
N ALA A 11 21.13 -14.25 -7.28
CA ALA A 11 20.62 -15.60 -6.99
C ALA A 11 19.71 -15.60 -5.74
N ASP A 12 20.04 -16.43 -4.75
CA ASP A 12 19.27 -16.58 -3.50
C ASP A 12 19.60 -15.51 -2.46
N ALA A 13 20.65 -14.72 -2.66
CA ALA A 13 20.95 -13.58 -1.80
C ALA A 13 19.96 -12.42 -1.99
N GLY A 14 19.05 -12.51 -2.95
CA GLY A 14 17.96 -11.56 -3.15
C GLY A 14 18.21 -10.58 -4.29
N SER A 15 17.47 -9.49 -4.29
CA SER A 15 17.49 -8.45 -5.31
C SER A 15 17.42 -7.07 -4.68
N PHE A 16 18.03 -6.10 -5.35
CA PHE A 16 17.95 -4.70 -4.98
C PHE A 16 17.59 -3.87 -6.20
N ASP A 17 16.61 -2.97 -6.05
CA ASP A 17 16.20 -2.02 -7.07
C ASP A 17 16.06 -0.60 -6.52
N TYR A 18 16.26 0.39 -7.39
CA TYR A 18 16.04 1.80 -7.09
C TYR A 18 15.28 2.52 -8.20
N GLY A 19 14.27 3.31 -7.82
CA GLY A 19 13.58 4.21 -8.73
C GLY A 19 12.13 4.49 -8.34
N ARG A 20 11.29 4.76 -9.35
CA ARG A 20 9.84 4.77 -9.17
C ARG A 20 9.32 3.34 -9.25
N ASN A 21 8.91 2.80 -8.12
CA ASN A 21 8.42 1.43 -8.00
C ASN A 21 7.18 1.37 -7.08
N TYR A 22 6.68 0.18 -6.76
CA TYR A 22 5.63 -0.05 -5.77
C TYR A 22 6.19 -0.05 -4.35
N GLY A 23 5.46 0.55 -3.43
CA GLY A 23 5.74 0.47 -2.00
C GLY A 23 5.48 -0.93 -1.44
N VAL A 24 6.25 -1.35 -0.43
CA VAL A 24 6.17 -2.72 0.13
C VAL A 24 4.83 -3.08 0.78
N VAL A 25 3.99 -2.10 1.13
CA VAL A 25 2.58 -2.38 1.53
C VAL A 25 1.83 -3.11 0.42
N TYR A 26 2.12 -2.76 -0.83
CA TYR A 26 1.47 -3.34 -2.01
C TYR A 26 1.83 -4.81 -2.24
N ASP A 27 2.85 -5.34 -1.56
CA ASP A 27 3.13 -6.78 -1.58
C ASP A 27 2.00 -7.61 -0.96
N VAL A 28 1.19 -6.99 -0.09
CA VAL A 28 0.01 -7.59 0.54
C VAL A 28 -1.28 -7.05 -0.07
N THR A 29 -1.40 -5.73 -0.22
CA THR A 29 -2.67 -5.15 -0.72
C THR A 29 -2.94 -5.45 -2.20
N SER A 30 -1.93 -5.84 -2.97
CA SER A 30 -2.14 -6.34 -4.34
C SER A 30 -2.97 -7.62 -4.42
N TRP A 31 -3.14 -8.36 -3.32
CA TRP A 31 -3.98 -9.55 -3.31
C TRP A 31 -5.47 -9.22 -3.49
N THR A 32 -5.91 -8.01 -3.16
CA THR A 32 -7.31 -7.58 -3.36
C THR A 32 -7.49 -6.67 -4.58
N ASP A 33 -6.40 -6.16 -5.16
CA ASP A 33 -6.37 -5.32 -6.37
C ASP A 33 -6.39 -6.17 -7.66
N VAL A 34 -7.45 -6.99 -7.79
CA VAL A 34 -7.63 -7.96 -8.88
C VAL A 34 -9.01 -7.86 -9.54
N LEU A 35 -9.75 -6.78 -9.28
CA LEU A 35 -11.08 -6.58 -9.85
C LEU A 35 -10.98 -6.22 -11.34
N PRO A 36 -12.08 -6.39 -12.10
CA PRO A 36 -12.04 -6.13 -13.54
C PRO A 36 -11.67 -4.70 -13.95
N GLU A 37 -12.04 -3.69 -13.14
CA GLU A 37 -11.78 -2.27 -13.44
C GLU A 37 -11.56 -1.42 -12.17
N PHE A 38 -12.42 -1.56 -11.16
CA PHE A 38 -12.31 -0.82 -9.89
C PHE A 38 -11.30 -1.50 -8.93
N GLY A 39 -11.28 -1.09 -7.67
CA GLY A 39 -10.45 -1.72 -6.63
C GLY A 39 -9.09 -1.04 -6.44
N GLY A 40 -8.40 -1.45 -5.37
CA GLY A 40 -7.10 -0.88 -5.01
C GLY A 40 -7.15 0.61 -4.65
N ASP A 41 -8.29 1.07 -4.12
CA ASP A 41 -8.62 2.49 -3.92
C ASP A 41 -8.87 2.88 -2.45
N THR A 42 -8.70 1.95 -1.49
CA THR A 42 -8.50 2.32 -0.06
C THR A 42 -7.12 2.95 0.20
N TYR A 43 -6.26 2.92 -0.81
CA TYR A 43 -4.95 3.56 -0.90
C TYR A 43 -4.78 4.19 -2.30
N GLY A 44 -3.61 4.78 -2.60
CA GLY A 44 -3.42 5.42 -3.90
C GLY A 44 -1.98 5.72 -4.26
N SER A 45 -1.76 6.15 -5.51
CA SER A 45 -0.44 6.53 -6.00
C SER A 45 0.11 7.74 -5.24
N ASP A 46 1.42 7.73 -5.01
CA ASP A 46 2.17 8.78 -4.35
C ASP A 46 1.61 9.08 -2.94
N ASN A 47 1.12 8.04 -2.26
CA ASN A 47 0.65 8.11 -0.89
C ASN A 47 1.61 7.34 0.02
N PHE A 48 2.72 7.99 0.36
CA PHE A 48 3.83 7.37 1.10
C PHE A 48 4.27 6.06 0.42
N MET A 49 4.27 4.95 1.16
CA MET A 49 4.73 3.63 0.75
C MET A 49 3.57 2.63 0.48
N GLN A 50 2.34 3.13 0.27
CA GLN A 50 1.14 2.27 0.11
C GLN A 50 0.98 1.70 -1.31
N GLN A 51 1.48 2.40 -2.33
CA GLN A 51 1.40 2.00 -3.74
C GLN A 51 2.61 2.55 -4.51
N ARG A 52 2.47 2.91 -5.78
CA ARG A 52 3.56 3.49 -6.59
C ARG A 52 4.01 4.82 -6.01
N GLY A 53 5.31 5.04 -5.99
CA GLY A 53 5.94 6.24 -5.42
C GLY A 53 7.35 6.45 -5.95
N ASN A 54 7.91 7.64 -5.74
CA ASN A 54 9.24 8.01 -6.22
C ASN A 54 10.33 7.69 -5.19
N GLY A 55 11.52 7.31 -5.69
CA GLY A 55 12.74 7.22 -4.90
C GLY A 55 12.76 6.06 -3.91
N PHE A 56 12.14 4.93 -4.28
CA PHE A 56 12.24 3.71 -3.48
C PHE A 56 13.56 3.01 -3.73
N ALA A 57 14.25 2.66 -2.65
CA ALA A 57 15.32 1.67 -2.62
C ALA A 57 14.75 0.41 -1.97
N THR A 58 14.58 -0.65 -2.76
CA THR A 58 13.89 -1.87 -2.32
C THR A 58 14.86 -3.04 -2.37
N TYR A 59 15.05 -3.71 -1.24
CA TYR A 59 15.67 -5.02 -1.17
C TYR A 59 14.57 -6.08 -1.02
N ARG A 60 14.62 -7.13 -1.83
CA ARG A 60 13.67 -8.26 -1.78
C ARG A 60 14.45 -9.56 -1.74
N ASN A 61 13.97 -10.51 -0.95
CA ASN A 61 14.52 -11.84 -0.89
C ASN A 61 13.39 -12.87 -0.99
N GLN A 62 13.60 -13.85 -1.87
CA GLN A 62 12.69 -14.96 -2.08
C GLN A 62 13.21 -16.18 -1.32
N ASP A 63 12.30 -16.97 -0.75
CA ASP A 63 12.58 -18.23 -0.04
C ASP A 63 13.60 -18.10 1.10
N PHE A 64 13.63 -16.94 1.76
CA PHE A 64 14.50 -16.59 2.87
C PHE A 64 15.94 -17.11 2.70
N PHE A 65 16.61 -16.66 1.65
CA PHE A 65 17.98 -17.07 1.29
C PHE A 65 18.12 -18.54 0.90
N GLY A 66 17.04 -19.15 0.40
CA GLY A 66 16.94 -20.58 0.12
C GLY A 66 16.80 -21.46 1.37
N LEU A 67 16.53 -20.86 2.54
CA LEU A 67 16.42 -21.58 3.82
C LEU A 67 14.99 -21.97 4.16
N VAL A 68 14.00 -21.21 3.68
CA VAL A 68 12.58 -21.44 3.95
C VAL A 68 11.79 -21.20 2.68
N ASP A 69 11.46 -22.29 1.99
CA ASP A 69 10.62 -22.27 0.79
C ASP A 69 9.29 -21.55 1.03
N GLY A 70 8.92 -20.65 0.12
CA GLY A 70 7.68 -19.87 0.20
C GLY A 70 7.73 -18.66 1.13
N LEU A 71 8.79 -18.47 1.93
CA LEU A 71 8.94 -17.30 2.81
C LEU A 71 9.67 -16.16 2.10
N ASN A 72 8.91 -15.14 1.69
CA ASN A 72 9.46 -13.96 1.02
C ASN A 72 9.42 -12.75 1.95
N PHE A 73 10.46 -11.91 1.89
CA PHE A 73 10.46 -10.63 2.59
C PHE A 73 11.03 -9.49 1.74
N ALA A 74 10.62 -8.28 2.07
CA ALA A 74 11.20 -7.07 1.50
C ALA A 74 11.53 -6.04 2.58
N LEU A 75 12.57 -5.27 2.35
CA LEU A 75 12.92 -4.07 3.10
C LEU A 75 12.97 -2.90 2.11
N GLN A 76 12.39 -1.77 2.47
CA GLN A 76 12.32 -0.63 1.57
C GLN A 76 12.58 0.66 2.32
N TYR A 77 13.32 1.54 1.67
CA TYR A 77 13.51 2.94 2.07
C TYR A 77 12.96 3.85 0.97
N GLN A 78 12.36 4.96 1.38
CA GLN A 78 11.90 6.03 0.49
C GLN A 78 12.53 7.35 0.93
N GLY A 79 13.26 8.00 0.02
CA GLY A 79 13.77 9.35 0.29
C GLY A 79 12.66 10.40 0.27
N LYS A 80 12.87 11.52 0.99
CA LYS A 80 11.96 12.67 0.97
C LYS A 80 11.66 13.14 -0.47
N ASN A 81 10.36 13.28 -0.77
CA ASN A 81 9.83 13.96 -1.95
C ASN A 81 8.91 15.09 -1.47
N GLY A 82 9.41 16.33 -1.50
CA GLY A 82 8.76 17.47 -0.86
C GLY A 82 8.14 18.45 -1.85
N SER A 83 8.15 19.73 -1.48
CA SER A 83 7.48 20.81 -2.20
C SER A 83 8.30 21.36 -3.37
N ALA A 84 7.67 22.16 -4.23
CA ALA A 84 8.36 22.84 -5.34
C ALA A 84 9.23 24.01 -4.87
N SER A 85 8.95 24.57 -3.70
CA SER A 85 9.63 25.73 -3.12
C SER A 85 9.44 25.77 -1.60
N GLY A 86 10.30 26.52 -0.89
CA GLY A 86 10.22 26.70 0.56
C GLY A 86 11.02 25.65 1.34
N GLU A 87 10.76 25.53 2.64
CA GLU A 87 11.54 24.67 3.56
C GLU A 87 11.43 23.17 3.22
N GLY A 88 10.32 22.77 2.60
CA GLY A 88 10.06 21.41 2.15
C GLY A 88 10.77 21.01 0.85
N GLN A 89 11.47 21.93 0.17
CA GLN A 89 11.77 21.79 -1.25
C GLN A 89 12.64 20.57 -1.59
N THR A 90 12.25 19.87 -2.67
CA THR A 90 13.09 18.88 -3.36
C THR A 90 13.11 19.17 -4.86
N ASN A 91 14.06 18.58 -5.60
CA ASN A 91 14.20 18.80 -7.05
C ASN A 91 12.99 18.33 -7.87
N ASN A 92 12.13 17.49 -7.29
CA ASN A 92 10.96 16.86 -7.87
C ASN A 92 9.66 17.28 -7.14
N GLY A 93 9.59 18.54 -6.76
CA GLY A 93 8.54 19.09 -5.91
C GLY A 93 7.11 18.84 -6.40
N ARG A 94 6.18 18.72 -5.45
CA ARG A 94 4.77 18.32 -5.69
C ARG A 94 3.80 18.86 -4.63
N ASP A 95 2.50 18.70 -4.90
CA ASP A 95 1.42 19.04 -3.97
C ASP A 95 1.52 18.25 -2.66
N ALA A 96 1.13 18.87 -1.53
CA ALA A 96 1.27 18.32 -0.18
C ALA A 96 0.68 16.90 -0.04
N LEU A 97 -0.49 16.64 -0.65
CA LEU A 97 -1.15 15.33 -0.62
C LEU A 97 -0.31 14.20 -1.22
N ARG A 98 0.68 14.54 -2.05
CA ARG A 98 1.63 13.62 -2.69
C ARG A 98 3.05 13.74 -2.14
N GLN A 99 3.29 14.57 -1.12
CA GLN A 99 4.61 14.65 -0.49
C GLN A 99 4.86 13.45 0.44
N ASN A 100 6.13 13.20 0.73
CA ASN A 100 6.57 12.30 1.80
C ASN A 100 7.91 12.79 2.35
N GLY A 101 8.15 12.60 3.64
CA GLY A 101 9.49 12.64 4.22
C GLY A 101 10.24 11.34 3.98
N ASP A 102 11.40 11.20 4.63
CA ASP A 102 12.13 9.92 4.62
C ASP A 102 11.28 8.84 5.32
N GLY A 103 11.19 7.68 4.68
CA GLY A 103 10.38 6.57 5.16
C GLY A 103 11.06 5.23 5.00
N TYR A 104 10.65 4.28 5.81
CA TYR A 104 11.09 2.90 5.72
C TYR A 104 9.93 1.95 6.00
N GLY A 105 10.08 0.72 5.54
CA GLY A 105 9.19 -0.36 5.90
C GLY A 105 9.65 -1.69 5.38
N GLY A 106 8.83 -2.70 5.63
CA GLY A 106 9.06 -4.04 5.13
C GLY A 106 7.78 -4.82 4.97
N SER A 107 7.88 -5.91 4.22
CA SER A 107 6.82 -6.88 4.00
C SER A 107 7.35 -8.28 4.27
N LEU A 108 6.44 -9.17 4.63
CA LEU A 108 6.67 -10.59 4.81
C LEU A 108 5.45 -11.33 4.26
N THR A 109 5.65 -12.29 3.38
CA THR A 109 4.60 -13.16 2.86
C THR A 109 5.05 -14.60 2.93
N TYR A 110 4.15 -15.51 3.27
CA TYR A 110 4.44 -16.93 3.36
C TYR A 110 3.37 -17.75 2.63
N ASP A 111 3.82 -18.61 1.72
CA ASP A 111 2.99 -19.67 1.14
C ASP A 111 2.83 -20.79 2.18
N LEU A 112 1.58 -21.01 2.60
CA LEU A 112 1.21 -22.02 3.59
C LEU A 112 0.99 -23.41 2.96
N GLY A 113 1.04 -23.50 1.62
CA GLY A 113 0.68 -24.68 0.85
C GLY A 113 -0.80 -24.74 0.48
N GLU A 114 -1.14 -25.64 -0.44
CA GLU A 114 -2.52 -25.92 -0.88
C GLU A 114 -3.30 -24.68 -1.36
N GLY A 115 -2.58 -23.68 -1.91
CA GLY A 115 -3.13 -22.42 -2.42
C GLY A 115 -3.29 -21.31 -1.38
N PHE A 116 -3.01 -21.57 -0.09
CA PHE A 116 -3.12 -20.56 0.97
C PHE A 116 -1.85 -19.74 1.13
N ALA A 117 -1.98 -18.43 1.33
CA ALA A 117 -0.86 -17.58 1.75
C ALA A 117 -1.29 -16.52 2.77
N ILE A 118 -0.35 -16.14 3.63
CA ILE A 118 -0.50 -15.07 4.62
C ILE A 118 0.57 -14.00 4.43
N GLY A 119 0.20 -12.73 4.61
CA GLY A 119 1.10 -11.60 4.38
C GLY A 119 0.91 -10.49 5.40
N THR A 120 1.99 -9.78 5.70
CA THR A 120 1.95 -8.53 6.45
C THR A 120 2.96 -7.53 5.90
N ALA A 121 2.64 -6.24 6.02
CA ALA A 121 3.55 -5.15 5.68
C ALA A 121 3.38 -4.01 6.67
N VAL A 122 4.50 -3.37 7.03
CA VAL A 122 4.53 -2.22 7.93
C VAL A 122 5.43 -1.15 7.35
N THR A 123 4.96 0.10 7.35
CA THR A 123 5.76 1.25 6.90
C THR A 123 5.57 2.43 7.83
N SER A 124 6.62 3.23 8.00
CA SER A 124 6.60 4.47 8.77
C SER A 124 7.40 5.55 8.03
N SER A 125 6.73 6.61 7.60
CA SER A 125 7.31 7.72 6.84
C SER A 125 7.18 9.02 7.62
N LYS A 126 8.23 9.83 7.66
CA LYS A 126 8.09 11.21 8.18
C LYS A 126 7.09 11.99 7.33
N ARG A 127 6.32 12.86 7.96
CA ARG A 127 5.48 13.85 7.27
C ARG A 127 6.25 15.16 7.14
N THR A 128 5.98 15.88 6.06
CA THR A 128 6.60 17.19 5.80
C THR A 128 5.81 18.31 6.49
N ALA A 129 6.43 19.49 6.64
CA ALA A 129 5.76 20.64 7.24
C ALA A 129 4.49 21.04 6.48
N ASP A 130 4.51 21.02 5.13
CA ASP A 130 3.35 21.33 4.30
C ASP A 130 2.16 20.40 4.57
N GLN A 131 2.42 19.13 4.90
CA GLN A 131 1.38 18.16 5.20
C GLN A 131 0.73 18.41 6.57
N ASN A 132 1.46 19.06 7.48
CA ASN A 132 1.00 19.47 8.80
C ASN A 132 0.64 20.96 8.87
N ALA A 133 0.58 21.65 7.72
CA ALA A 133 0.22 23.05 7.66
C ALA A 133 -1.26 23.25 7.95
N ALA A 134 -1.61 24.43 8.48
CA ALA A 134 -3.00 24.82 8.69
C ALA A 134 -3.81 24.69 7.39
N GLY A 135 -4.92 23.95 7.44
CA GLY A 135 -5.78 23.67 6.29
C GLY A 135 -5.78 22.21 5.84
N TYR A 136 -4.84 21.38 6.31
CA TYR A 136 -4.88 19.92 6.14
C TYR A 136 -5.25 19.21 7.44
N TYR A 137 -6.02 18.12 7.30
CA TYR A 137 -6.29 17.15 8.37
C TYR A 137 -5.14 16.15 8.50
N GLY A 138 -5.07 15.52 9.67
CA GLY A 138 -4.17 14.39 9.91
C GLY A 138 -2.78 14.85 10.37
N GLU A 139 -2.72 15.78 11.32
CA GLU A 139 -1.45 16.29 11.84
C GLU A 139 -0.66 15.17 12.55
N GLY A 140 0.64 15.11 12.27
CA GLY A 140 1.54 14.25 13.02
C GLY A 140 2.92 14.13 12.39
N ASP A 141 3.89 13.66 13.17
CA ASP A 141 5.28 13.55 12.72
C ASP A 141 5.49 12.45 11.68
N ARG A 142 4.65 11.41 11.74
CA ARG A 142 4.75 10.22 10.91
C ARG A 142 3.42 9.79 10.35
N ALA A 143 3.49 9.23 9.14
CA ALA A 143 2.45 8.47 8.49
C ALA A 143 2.82 6.98 8.61
N GLU A 144 1.95 6.20 9.24
CA GLU A 144 2.19 4.79 9.54
C GLU A 144 1.12 3.90 8.92
N THR A 145 1.50 2.70 8.52
CA THR A 145 0.61 1.74 7.86
C THR A 145 0.95 0.34 8.35
N TYR A 146 -0.07 -0.39 8.78
CA TYR A 146 0.01 -1.77 9.26
C TYR A 146 -0.99 -2.60 8.48
N THR A 147 -0.50 -3.52 7.67
CA THR A 147 -1.31 -4.33 6.76
C THR A 147 -1.19 -5.80 7.11
N GLY A 148 -2.30 -6.50 7.13
CA GLY A 148 -2.35 -7.96 7.13
C GLY A 148 -3.26 -8.46 6.02
N GLY A 149 -2.91 -9.57 5.39
CA GLY A 149 -3.68 -10.16 4.32
C GLY A 149 -3.64 -11.68 4.33
N LEU A 150 -4.68 -12.27 3.76
CA LEU A 150 -4.82 -13.70 3.51
C LEU A 150 -5.31 -13.88 2.08
N LYS A 151 -4.80 -14.90 1.40
CA LYS A 151 -5.34 -15.34 0.11
C LYS A 151 -5.44 -16.85 0.02
N TYR A 152 -6.38 -17.30 -0.80
CA TYR A 152 -6.53 -18.65 -1.31
C TYR A 152 -6.60 -18.56 -2.84
N ASP A 153 -5.68 -19.23 -3.52
CA ASP A 153 -5.57 -19.22 -4.98
C ASP A 153 -5.29 -20.64 -5.48
N ALA A 154 -6.36 -21.45 -5.56
CA ALA A 154 -6.31 -22.82 -6.05
C ALA A 154 -7.70 -23.28 -6.50
N ASN A 155 -7.73 -24.37 -7.30
CA ASN A 155 -8.97 -25.03 -7.73
C ASN A 155 -9.98 -24.07 -8.41
N ASN A 156 -9.48 -23.20 -9.31
CA ASN A 156 -10.25 -22.18 -10.01
C ASN A 156 -10.89 -21.11 -9.12
N ILE A 157 -10.56 -21.07 -7.83
CA ILE A 157 -11.11 -20.10 -6.88
C ILE A 157 -9.98 -19.15 -6.46
N TYR A 158 -10.29 -17.86 -6.51
CA TYR A 158 -9.45 -16.80 -5.94
C TYR A 158 -10.23 -16.11 -4.83
N LEU A 159 -9.78 -16.24 -3.58
CA LEU A 159 -10.29 -15.48 -2.44
C LEU A 159 -9.14 -14.70 -1.84
N ALA A 160 -9.34 -13.42 -1.59
CA ALA A 160 -8.36 -12.62 -0.85
C ALA A 160 -9.05 -11.61 0.04
N ALA A 161 -8.43 -11.34 1.19
CA ALA A 161 -8.83 -10.25 2.06
C ALA A 161 -7.59 -9.56 2.62
N GLN A 162 -7.68 -8.25 2.78
CA GLN A 162 -6.70 -7.46 3.51
C GLN A 162 -7.39 -6.55 4.51
N TYR A 163 -6.70 -6.31 5.62
CA TYR A 163 -7.04 -5.28 6.58
C TYR A 163 -5.81 -4.41 6.82
N THR A 164 -6.00 -3.10 6.70
CA THR A 164 -4.96 -2.11 6.88
C THR A 164 -5.39 -1.06 7.89
N GLN A 165 -4.60 -0.89 8.94
CA GLN A 165 -4.74 0.23 9.85
C GLN A 165 -3.69 1.29 9.54
N THR A 166 -4.12 2.52 9.38
CA THR A 166 -3.24 3.65 9.08
C THR A 166 -3.34 4.73 10.15
N TYR A 167 -2.25 5.48 10.31
CA TYR A 167 -2.19 6.69 11.12
C TYR A 167 -1.61 7.81 10.27
N ASN A 168 -2.34 8.91 10.11
CA ASN A 168 -1.96 10.08 9.29
C ASN A 168 -1.56 9.74 7.83
N ALA A 169 -2.11 8.64 7.27
CA ALA A 169 -1.66 8.10 5.98
C ALA A 169 -2.77 7.81 4.96
N THR A 170 -4.03 7.57 5.37
CA THR A 170 -5.15 7.45 4.42
C THR A 170 -5.67 8.84 4.10
N ARG A 171 -5.78 9.21 2.81
CA ARG A 171 -6.28 10.53 2.40
C ARG A 171 -7.77 10.66 2.70
N ALA A 172 -8.19 11.82 3.18
CA ALA A 172 -9.59 12.19 3.39
C ALA A 172 -10.06 13.12 2.25
N GLY A 173 -10.10 12.59 1.02
CA GLY A 173 -10.26 13.40 -0.19
C GLY A 173 -9.13 14.42 -0.33
N ASP A 174 -9.48 15.67 -0.60
CA ASP A 174 -8.51 16.78 -0.70
C ASP A 174 -8.27 17.51 0.63
N LEU A 175 -8.93 17.07 1.72
CA LEU A 175 -8.84 17.73 3.03
C LEU A 175 -7.56 17.39 3.79
N GLY A 176 -6.77 16.41 3.35
CA GLY A 176 -5.58 15.91 4.07
C GLY A 176 -5.66 14.41 4.30
N TRP A 177 -5.37 13.99 5.53
CA TRP A 177 -5.36 12.58 5.94
C TRP A 177 -6.25 12.35 7.16
N ALA A 178 -6.78 11.13 7.27
CA ALA A 178 -7.39 10.70 8.51
C ALA A 178 -6.30 10.44 9.58
N ASN A 179 -6.47 11.01 10.77
CA ASN A 179 -5.60 10.76 11.93
C ASN A 179 -5.43 9.27 12.19
N LYS A 180 -6.53 8.53 12.04
CA LYS A 180 -6.55 7.07 12.01
C LYS A 180 -7.55 6.60 10.96
N ALA A 181 -7.21 5.56 10.20
CA ALA A 181 -8.17 4.89 9.32
C ALA A 181 -8.08 3.37 9.44
N GLN A 182 -9.22 2.71 9.23
CA GLN A 182 -9.34 1.25 9.15
C GLN A 182 -9.86 0.89 7.76
N ASN A 183 -9.01 0.27 6.96
CA ASN A 183 -9.29 -0.10 5.59
C ASN A 183 -9.45 -1.62 5.52
N PHE A 184 -10.47 -2.07 4.81
CA PHE A 184 -10.77 -3.48 4.62
C PHE A 184 -11.20 -3.71 3.17
N GLU A 185 -10.61 -4.72 2.54
CA GLU A 185 -10.99 -5.17 1.22
C GLU A 185 -11.10 -6.69 1.22
N VAL A 186 -12.10 -7.22 0.53
CA VAL A 186 -12.29 -8.66 0.31
C VAL A 186 -12.81 -8.91 -1.09
N VAL A 187 -12.27 -9.92 -1.77
CA VAL A 187 -12.64 -10.31 -3.12
C VAL A 187 -12.82 -11.83 -3.20
N ALA A 188 -13.81 -12.25 -3.98
CA ALA A 188 -14.04 -13.63 -4.36
C ALA A 188 -14.23 -13.72 -5.88
N GLN A 189 -13.48 -14.60 -6.53
CA GLN A 189 -13.55 -14.84 -7.97
C GLN A 189 -13.55 -16.33 -8.26
N TYR A 190 -14.16 -16.71 -9.38
CA TYR A 190 -14.15 -18.07 -9.88
C TYR A 190 -13.76 -18.07 -11.35
N GLN A 191 -12.80 -18.91 -11.76
CA GLN A 191 -12.36 -19.03 -13.14
C GLN A 191 -13.04 -20.23 -13.80
N PHE A 192 -13.96 -19.98 -14.72
CA PHE A 192 -14.50 -21.05 -15.56
C PHE A 192 -13.51 -21.45 -16.66
N ASP A 193 -13.55 -22.72 -17.06
CA ASP A 193 -12.69 -23.27 -18.13
C ASP A 193 -12.90 -22.61 -19.49
N PHE A 194 -14.10 -22.05 -19.74
CA PHE A 194 -14.42 -21.34 -20.98
C PHE A 194 -13.96 -19.86 -20.98
N GLY A 195 -13.25 -19.43 -19.93
CA GLY A 195 -12.58 -18.13 -19.86
C GLY A 195 -13.32 -17.05 -19.07
N LEU A 196 -14.60 -17.23 -18.73
CA LEU A 196 -15.32 -16.27 -17.87
C LEU A 196 -14.80 -16.34 -16.43
N ARG A 197 -14.58 -15.17 -15.82
CA ARG A 197 -14.13 -15.03 -14.44
C ARG A 197 -15.00 -14.05 -13.66
N PRO A 198 -16.18 -14.45 -13.15
CA PRO A 198 -16.97 -13.57 -12.29
C PRO A 198 -16.17 -13.16 -11.04
N SER A 199 -16.41 -11.94 -10.58
CA SER A 199 -15.78 -11.33 -9.42
C SER A 199 -16.82 -10.62 -8.56
N VAL A 200 -16.76 -10.81 -7.24
CA VAL A 200 -17.53 -10.03 -6.26
C VAL A 200 -16.57 -9.54 -5.19
N ALA A 201 -16.63 -8.25 -4.84
CA ALA A 201 -15.78 -7.67 -3.82
C ALA A 201 -16.51 -6.65 -2.94
N TYR A 202 -15.97 -6.44 -1.74
CA TYR A 202 -16.39 -5.37 -0.82
C TYR A 202 -15.16 -4.61 -0.35
N LEU A 203 -15.23 -3.28 -0.43
CA LEU A 203 -14.17 -2.38 -0.01
C LEU A 203 -14.75 -1.33 0.92
N GLN A 204 -14.03 -1.04 2.00
CA GLN A 204 -14.36 0.02 2.94
C GLN A 204 -13.09 0.67 3.50
N SER A 205 -13.04 1.99 3.48
CA SER A 205 -12.08 2.80 4.22
C SER A 205 -12.83 3.66 5.22
N LYS A 206 -12.60 3.42 6.52
CA LYS A 206 -13.26 4.17 7.59
C LYS A 206 -12.26 5.06 8.32
N GLY A 207 -12.37 6.38 8.10
CA GLY A 207 -11.68 7.40 8.88
C GLY A 207 -12.27 7.48 10.30
N LYS A 208 -11.40 7.56 11.29
CA LYS A 208 -11.76 7.63 12.71
C LYS A 208 -11.54 9.02 13.24
N ASP A 209 -12.59 9.55 13.87
CA ASP A 209 -12.60 10.88 14.47
C ASP A 209 -11.96 11.94 13.56
N LEU A 210 -12.52 12.08 12.36
CA LEU A 210 -12.08 13.07 11.41
C LEU A 210 -12.34 14.47 11.99
N GLU A 211 -11.37 15.37 11.80
CA GLU A 211 -11.30 16.69 12.44
C GLU A 211 -12.51 17.60 12.16
N ASN A 212 -12.58 18.77 12.78
CA ASN A 212 -13.67 19.74 12.61
C ASN A 212 -15.08 19.19 12.91
N GLY A 213 -15.19 18.17 13.76
CA GLY A 213 -16.47 17.61 14.21
C GLY A 213 -17.12 16.62 13.24
N TYR A 214 -16.39 16.14 12.23
CA TYR A 214 -16.90 15.10 11.33
C TYR A 214 -17.05 13.74 12.02
N GLY A 215 -16.20 13.41 13.01
CA GLY A 215 -16.27 12.13 13.69
C GLY A 215 -15.91 10.95 12.76
N ASP A 216 -16.48 9.77 13.01
CA ASP A 216 -16.26 8.58 12.18
C ASP A 216 -16.90 8.75 10.78
N GLN A 217 -16.11 8.61 9.71
CA GLN A 217 -16.57 8.77 8.33
C GLN A 217 -16.16 7.59 7.45
N ASP A 218 -17.07 7.12 6.60
CA ASP A 218 -16.74 6.18 5.51
C ASP A 218 -16.11 7.02 4.37
N LEU A 219 -14.78 7.00 4.25
CA LEU A 219 -14.03 7.70 3.20
C LEU A 219 -14.26 7.05 1.83
N LEU A 220 -14.49 5.75 1.84
CA LEU A 220 -14.85 4.92 0.69
C LEU A 220 -15.64 3.71 1.18
N LYS A 221 -16.69 3.32 0.45
CA LYS A 221 -17.46 2.11 0.76
C LYS A 221 -18.30 1.67 -0.43
N TYR A 222 -18.06 0.47 -0.95
CA TYR A 222 -18.86 -0.09 -2.04
C TYR A 222 -18.74 -1.61 -2.16
N VAL A 223 -19.66 -2.19 -2.93
CA VAL A 223 -19.61 -3.58 -3.41
C VAL A 223 -19.37 -3.52 -4.92
N ASP A 224 -18.43 -4.33 -5.41
CA ASP A 224 -18.13 -4.49 -6.83
C ASP A 224 -18.62 -5.84 -7.34
N VAL A 225 -19.15 -5.87 -8.56
CA VAL A 225 -19.57 -7.09 -9.26
C VAL A 225 -19.16 -6.97 -10.73
N GLY A 226 -18.43 -7.97 -11.24
CA GLY A 226 -17.99 -8.00 -12.64
C GLY A 226 -17.68 -9.39 -13.17
#